data_AF-A0A969YUV6-F1
#
_entry.id   AF-A0A969YUV6-F1
#
_cell.length_a   1.000
_cell.length_b   1.000
_cell.length_c   1.000
_cell.angle_alpha   90.00
_cell.angle_beta   90.00
_cell.angle_gamma   90.00
#
_symmetry.space_group_name_H-M   'P 1'
#
loop_
_entity.id
_entity.type
_entity.pdbx_description
1 polymer ?
#
loop_
_entity_poly.entity_id
_entity_poly.type
_entity_poly.pdbx_seq_one_letter_code
_entity_poly.pdbx_strand_id
1 'polypeptide(L)'
;MFDLFSFFLGVTIGSIIWIMLSFYIKNYYINISKLMVKKCRLITEGNLSEKSSVSIPKWAKELDTQISKIRSGLRDFILESQVGSGQIAAVAEHMKFCLEKLEKGADNTYENTQLMTSISTEMFEQMKKTVQEINESLVLAHEIGDSGKKVMDMGVYAVNHANEVFAEISNAADRLEHVRASSEELKSVIDDLMNMALSADRIVDNVGKIAGLTKMLALNATIEAARAGELGKGFGVVAGEVQNLADQVSLNVKDIGYLLSAIQNQAKEVHDVAIKEIGQVSLGAQSTNKAKISMKEIAGFLEKVLEKTKGINSLVGQQDIISSKVMKNIGEMTTLRGQTQEIVFQVSNLVGEERCSIQEIAALGSVLMKSSSDLTAIGSGYILEEADHVKEASGEIVKDIKDIAEKSMDKTSDELKRFYEEILASYPWIEAIWLNRMDGTFVISLPPAGIVNACGREWWQEAAKGREYLSPVYVSAITRRPCRTIAVPFMEDSKITGVFGVDVRIDKDKQK
;
A
#
# COMPACT_ATOMS: atom_id res chain seq x y z
N MET A 1 64.30 36.69 117.45
CA MET A 1 64.31 37.44 116.16
C MET A 1 64.49 36.53 114.95
N PHE A 2 65.19 35.38 115.08
CA PHE A 2 65.36 34.39 114.00
C PHE A 2 64.08 33.63 113.60
N ASP A 3 63.18 33.30 114.53
CA ASP A 3 61.92 32.57 114.23
C ASP A 3 60.86 33.37 113.48
N LEU A 4 60.90 34.71 113.59
CA LEU A 4 59.98 35.57 112.85
C LEU A 4 60.41 35.66 111.37
N PHE A 5 61.72 35.71 111.11
CA PHE A 5 62.27 35.85 109.75
C PHE A 5 62.07 34.58 108.91
N SER A 6 62.24 33.39 109.49
CA SER A 6 61.97 32.10 108.83
C SER A 6 60.48 31.92 108.51
N PHE A 7 59.58 32.39 109.39
CA PHE A 7 58.13 32.41 109.12
C PHE A 7 57.77 33.34 107.94
N PHE A 8 58.26 34.58 107.94
CA PHE A 8 58.02 35.53 106.84
C PHE A 8 58.66 35.08 105.51
N LEU A 9 59.81 34.41 105.53
CA LEU A 9 60.44 33.83 104.34
C LEU A 9 59.63 32.64 103.77
N GLY A 10 59.07 31.79 104.64
CA GLY A 10 58.19 30.70 104.23
C GLY A 10 56.87 31.20 103.61
N VAL A 11 56.28 32.25 104.18
CA VAL A 11 55.06 32.89 103.64
C VAL A 11 55.34 33.56 102.29
N THR A 12 56.48 34.24 102.13
CA THR A 12 56.83 34.89 100.85
C THR A 12 57.13 33.86 99.74
N ILE A 13 57.91 32.82 100.02
CA ILE A 13 58.17 31.73 99.05
C ILE A 13 56.86 30.99 98.70
N GLY A 14 56.02 30.70 99.70
CA GLY A 14 54.71 30.10 99.48
C GLY A 14 53.80 30.97 98.60
N SER A 15 53.80 32.29 98.81
CA SER A 15 53.03 33.23 97.99
C SER A 15 53.55 33.34 96.56
N ILE A 16 54.87 33.33 96.34
CA ILE A 16 55.48 33.35 94.99
C ILE A 16 55.17 32.06 94.24
N ILE A 17 55.29 30.90 94.91
CA ILE A 17 54.94 29.60 94.31
C ILE A 17 53.44 29.56 93.97
N TRP A 18 52.58 30.09 94.85
CA TRP A 18 51.13 30.16 94.58
C TRP A 18 50.78 31.10 93.43
N ILE A 19 51.48 32.23 93.28
CA ILE A 19 51.32 33.15 92.14
C ILE A 19 51.83 32.50 90.85
N MET A 20 53.00 31.85 90.87
CA MET A 20 53.55 31.14 89.71
C MET A 20 52.66 29.95 89.30
N LEU A 21 52.16 29.18 90.26
CA LEU A 21 51.25 28.06 90.02
C LEU A 21 49.90 28.55 89.52
N SER A 22 49.32 29.61 90.09
CA SER A 22 48.06 30.19 89.61
C SER A 22 48.21 30.80 88.21
N PHE A 23 49.34 31.44 87.91
CA PHE A 23 49.65 31.95 86.57
C PHE A 23 49.85 30.81 85.56
N TYR A 24 50.58 29.75 85.94
CA TYR A 24 50.76 28.56 85.11
C TYR A 24 49.43 27.86 84.81
N ILE A 25 48.61 27.61 85.83
CA ILE A 25 47.28 26.99 85.70
C ILE A 25 46.37 27.89 84.85
N LYS A 26 46.33 29.20 85.12
CA LYS A 26 45.54 30.17 84.33
C LYS A 26 45.97 30.19 82.87
N ASN A 27 47.28 30.27 82.59
CA ASN A 27 47.80 30.29 81.23
C ASN A 27 47.54 28.95 80.51
N TYR A 28 47.63 27.83 81.23
CA TYR A 28 47.28 26.50 80.72
C TYR A 28 45.80 26.40 80.30
N TYR A 29 44.85 26.81 81.16
CA TYR A 29 43.42 26.81 80.82
C TYR A 29 43.08 27.81 79.71
N ILE A 30 43.67 29.01 79.71
CA ILE A 30 43.44 30.04 78.68
C ILE A 30 43.95 29.59 77.31
N ASN A 31 45.12 28.94 77.24
CA ASN A 31 45.67 28.49 75.96
C ASN A 31 44.82 27.38 75.35
N ILE A 32 44.30 26.46 76.17
CA ILE A 32 43.39 25.41 75.71
C ILE A 32 42.02 25.98 75.31
N SER A 33 41.46 26.95 76.03
CA SER A 33 40.21 27.60 75.62
C SER A 33 40.34 28.38 74.32
N LYS A 34 41.47 29.11 74.13
CA LYS A 34 41.79 29.75 72.84
C LYS A 34 41.91 28.74 71.69
N LEU A 35 42.46 27.55 71.95
CA LEU A 35 42.52 26.47 70.97
C LEU A 35 41.11 25.97 70.60
N MET A 36 40.22 25.78 71.57
CA MET A 36 38.83 25.38 71.30
C MET A 36 38.07 26.45 70.51
N VAL A 37 38.23 27.72 70.87
CA VAL A 37 37.65 28.84 70.10
C VAL A 37 38.20 28.86 68.68
N LYS A 38 39.51 28.64 68.49
CA LYS A 38 40.11 28.54 67.15
C LYS A 38 39.49 27.41 66.33
N LYS A 39 39.25 26.23 66.93
CA LYS A 39 38.57 25.11 66.26
C LYS A 39 37.14 25.44 65.85
N CYS A 40 36.36 26.07 66.72
CA CYS A 40 35.02 26.54 66.37
C CYS A 40 35.06 27.60 65.26
N ARG A 41 36.03 28.52 65.32
CA ARG A 41 36.23 29.57 64.32
C ARG A 41 36.51 28.99 62.94
N LEU A 42 37.34 27.96 62.85
CA LEU A 42 37.60 27.24 61.59
C LEU A 42 36.30 26.66 60.99
N ILE A 43 35.45 26.05 61.81
CA ILE A 43 34.13 25.54 61.38
C ILE A 43 33.25 26.68 60.84
N THR A 44 33.20 27.82 61.54
CA THR A 44 32.38 28.98 61.12
C THR A 44 32.93 29.70 59.88
N GLU A 45 34.24 29.64 59.65
CA GLU A 45 34.91 30.17 58.45
C GLU A 45 34.85 29.19 57.27
N GLY A 46 34.10 28.09 57.41
CA GLY A 46 33.88 27.09 56.37
C GLY A 46 35.00 26.04 56.27
N ASN A 47 36.03 26.12 57.11
CA ASN A 47 37.12 25.13 57.12
C ASN A 47 36.75 23.90 57.95
N LEU A 48 36.32 22.85 57.25
CA LEU A 48 35.93 21.55 57.80
C LEU A 48 37.02 20.48 57.61
N SER A 49 38.17 20.86 57.06
CA SER A 49 39.32 19.96 56.85
C SER A 49 39.80 19.32 58.15
N GLU A 50 40.35 18.12 58.05
CA GLU A 50 40.78 17.36 59.22
C GLU A 50 42.27 17.56 59.49
N LYS A 51 42.60 18.25 60.60
CA LYS A 51 43.78 17.98 61.45
C LYS A 51 43.84 18.92 62.64
N SER A 52 43.78 18.34 63.84
CA SER A 52 44.59 18.87 64.93
C SER A 52 45.23 17.69 65.67
N SER A 53 46.54 17.53 65.54
CA SER A 53 47.34 16.54 66.29
C SER A 53 47.76 17.07 67.67
N VAL A 54 47.13 18.14 68.15
CA VAL A 54 47.48 18.76 69.42
C VAL A 54 46.99 17.86 70.56
N SER A 55 47.86 17.55 71.51
CA SER A 55 47.51 16.78 72.71
C SER A 55 46.50 17.56 73.56
N ILE A 56 45.31 17.00 73.75
CA ILE A 56 44.21 17.66 74.47
C ILE A 56 44.12 17.09 75.89
N PRO A 57 44.11 17.95 76.92
CA PRO A 57 43.99 17.53 78.31
C PRO A 57 42.71 16.74 78.58
N LYS A 58 42.76 15.80 79.53
CA LYS A 58 41.62 14.95 79.91
C LYS A 58 40.34 15.76 80.23
N TRP A 59 40.47 16.93 80.86
CA TRP A 59 39.33 17.79 81.23
C TRP A 59 38.65 18.45 80.02
N ALA A 60 39.37 18.69 78.91
CA ALA A 60 38.85 19.36 77.71
C ALA A 60 38.47 18.38 76.58
N LYS A 61 38.74 17.08 76.78
CA LYS A 61 38.58 16.04 75.76
C LYS A 61 37.13 15.84 75.32
N GLU A 62 36.17 15.97 76.23
CA GLU A 62 34.74 15.85 75.89
C GLU A 62 34.30 17.01 74.97
N LEU A 63 34.66 18.25 75.31
CA LEU A 63 34.35 19.42 74.48
C LEU A 63 34.96 19.30 73.08
N ASP A 64 36.22 18.85 73.00
CA ASP A 64 36.88 18.60 71.72
C ASP A 64 36.17 17.53 70.86
N THR A 65 35.70 16.48 71.52
CA THR A 65 34.95 15.40 70.88
C THR A 65 33.64 15.94 70.31
N GLN A 66 32.92 16.79 71.04
CA GLN A 66 31.67 17.41 70.56
C GLN A 66 31.92 18.38 69.39
N ILE A 67 32.96 19.23 69.46
CA ILE A 67 33.35 20.13 68.36
C ILE A 67 33.71 19.31 67.11
N SER A 68 34.44 18.21 67.28
CA SER A 68 34.82 17.31 66.19
C SER A 68 33.60 16.60 65.58
N LYS A 69 32.63 16.18 66.39
CA LYS A 69 31.36 15.61 65.90
C LYS A 69 30.54 16.62 65.12
N ILE A 70 30.43 17.87 65.58
CA ILE A 70 29.74 18.95 64.84
C ILE A 70 30.42 19.22 63.50
N ARG A 71 31.76 19.34 63.49
CA ARG A 71 32.54 19.49 62.25
C ARG A 71 32.28 18.34 61.28
N SER A 72 32.35 17.10 61.76
CA SER A 72 32.11 15.91 60.93
C SER A 72 30.69 15.87 60.40
N GLY A 73 29.68 16.11 61.24
CA GLY A 73 28.28 16.12 60.82
C GLY A 73 27.98 17.22 59.80
N LEU A 74 28.55 18.43 59.96
CA LEU A 74 28.46 19.50 58.97
C LEU A 74 29.17 19.13 57.67
N ARG A 75 30.35 18.51 57.74
CA ARG A 75 31.07 18.00 56.57
C ARG A 75 30.21 16.99 55.82
N ASP A 76 29.70 15.98 56.51
CA ASP A 76 28.86 14.93 55.92
C ASP A 76 27.58 15.51 55.30
N PHE A 77 26.94 16.46 55.98
CA PHE A 77 25.76 17.17 55.45
C PHE A 77 26.07 17.97 54.18
N ILE A 78 27.19 18.71 54.13
CA ILE A 78 27.59 19.46 52.93
C ILE A 78 27.93 18.51 51.78
N LEU A 79 28.64 17.41 52.05
CA LEU A 79 28.93 16.36 51.07
C LEU A 79 27.63 15.75 50.52
N GLU A 80 26.69 15.39 51.39
CA GLU A 80 25.39 14.82 51.01
C GLU A 80 24.52 15.83 50.23
N SER A 81 24.56 17.11 50.62
CA SER A 81 23.88 18.19 49.90
C SER A 81 24.48 18.43 48.51
N GLN A 82 25.80 18.34 48.34
CA GLN A 82 26.46 18.46 47.04
C GLN A 82 26.08 17.29 46.12
N VAL A 83 26.05 16.07 46.65
CA VAL A 83 25.59 14.89 45.90
C VAL A 83 24.13 15.02 45.50
N GLY A 84 23.24 15.36 46.43
CA GLY A 84 21.82 15.56 46.15
C GLY A 84 21.57 16.68 45.15
N SER A 85 22.30 17.79 45.25
CA SER A 85 22.27 18.87 44.27
C SER A 85 22.68 18.39 42.87
N GLY A 86 23.78 17.66 42.74
CA GLY A 86 24.24 17.14 41.45
C GLY A 86 23.24 16.18 40.80
N GLN A 87 22.47 15.44 41.61
CA GLN A 87 21.37 14.60 41.12
C GLN A 87 20.19 15.44 40.63
N ILE A 88 19.82 16.52 41.35
CA ILE A 88 18.77 17.44 40.93
C ILE A 88 19.12 18.12 39.59
N ALA A 89 20.36 18.60 39.42
CA ALA A 89 20.82 19.16 38.15
C ALA A 89 20.69 18.15 37.00
N ALA A 90 21.12 16.90 37.22
CA ALA A 90 21.04 15.86 36.20
C ALA A 90 19.60 15.55 35.79
N VAL A 91 18.66 15.50 36.75
CA VAL A 91 17.23 15.31 36.47
C VAL A 91 16.66 16.49 35.68
N ALA A 92 17.00 17.72 36.07
CA ALA A 92 16.53 18.93 35.38
C ALA A 92 17.05 19.01 33.94
N GLU A 93 18.31 18.62 33.69
CA GLU A 93 18.89 18.56 32.34
C GLU A 93 18.20 17.47 31.49
N HIS A 94 17.95 16.30 32.06
CA HIS A 94 17.21 15.24 31.37
C HIS A 94 15.76 15.66 31.04
N MET A 95 15.10 16.39 31.95
CA MET A 95 13.77 16.94 31.75
C MET A 95 13.74 17.90 30.55
N LYS A 96 14.75 18.77 30.42
CA LYS A 96 14.90 19.66 29.26
C LYS A 96 14.98 18.88 27.95
N PHE A 97 15.80 17.83 27.89
CA PHE A 97 15.91 16.98 26.70
C PHE A 97 14.60 16.28 26.35
N CYS A 98 13.87 15.77 27.35
CA CYS A 98 12.54 15.18 27.13
C CYS A 98 11.53 16.21 26.60
N LEU A 99 11.57 17.44 27.11
CA LEU A 99 10.68 18.53 26.67
C LEU A 99 10.89 18.91 25.21
N GLU A 100 12.15 19.05 24.76
CA GLU A 100 12.45 19.35 23.36
C GLU A 100 11.90 18.26 22.41
N LYS A 101 11.95 16.98 22.84
CA LYS A 101 11.34 15.87 22.08
C LYS A 101 9.81 15.93 22.07
N LEU A 102 9.18 16.26 23.20
CA LEU A 102 7.73 16.39 23.30
C LEU A 102 7.22 17.57 22.47
N GLU A 103 7.91 18.71 22.49
CA GLU A 103 7.55 19.89 21.69
C GLU A 103 7.55 19.56 20.20
N LYS A 104 8.62 18.91 19.71
CA LYS A 104 8.69 18.43 18.32
C LYS A 104 7.60 17.40 18.00
N GLY A 105 7.25 16.54 18.95
CA GLY A 105 6.16 15.57 18.82
C GLY A 105 4.79 16.25 18.67
N ALA A 106 4.54 17.28 19.47
CA ALA A 106 3.33 18.09 19.44
C ALA A 106 3.22 18.91 18.13
N ASP A 107 4.32 19.49 17.64
CA ASP A 107 4.37 20.16 16.33
C ASP A 107 4.03 19.19 15.19
N ASN A 108 4.68 18.03 15.13
CA ASN A 108 4.40 17.02 14.11
C ASN A 108 2.95 16.53 14.17
N THR A 109 2.40 16.34 15.37
CA THR A 109 1.00 15.92 15.54
C THR A 109 0.06 17.00 15.02
N TYR A 110 0.35 18.28 15.30
CA TYR A 110 -0.42 19.40 14.78
C TYR A 110 -0.38 19.48 13.25
N GLU A 111 0.79 19.38 12.63
CA GLU A 111 0.92 19.35 11.16
C GLU A 111 0.14 18.19 10.54
N ASN A 112 0.22 17.00 11.15
CA ASN A 112 -0.56 15.83 10.70
C ASN A 112 -2.08 16.07 10.79
N THR A 113 -2.57 16.76 11.82
CA THR A 113 -4.00 17.11 11.91
C THR A 113 -4.45 18.07 10.82
N GLN A 114 -3.61 19.04 10.44
CA GLN A 114 -3.90 19.94 9.32
C GLN A 114 -3.92 19.21 7.99
N LEU A 115 -2.94 18.33 7.75
CA LEU A 115 -2.90 17.49 6.56
C LEU A 115 -4.14 16.60 6.47
N MET A 116 -4.55 15.99 7.59
CA MET A 116 -5.74 15.14 7.63
C MET A 116 -7.03 15.92 7.34
N THR A 117 -7.11 17.19 7.74
CA THR A 117 -8.21 18.10 7.38
C THR A 117 -8.26 18.35 5.87
N SER A 118 -7.10 18.63 5.26
CA SER A 118 -7.00 18.85 3.82
C SER A 118 -7.41 17.61 3.03
N ILE A 119 -6.85 16.45 3.38
CA ILE A 119 -7.18 15.15 2.75
C ILE A 119 -8.68 14.86 2.90
N SER A 120 -9.26 15.08 4.07
CA SER A 120 -10.70 14.86 4.32
C SER A 120 -11.59 15.77 3.44
N THR A 121 -11.15 16.98 3.15
CA THR A 121 -11.86 17.92 2.28
C THR A 121 -11.75 17.52 0.81
N GLU A 122 -10.56 17.15 0.35
CA GLU A 122 -10.33 16.69 -1.02
C GLU A 122 -11.09 15.38 -1.31
N MET A 123 -11.07 14.44 -0.36
CA MET A 123 -11.85 13.19 -0.45
C MET A 123 -13.35 13.48 -0.62
N PHE A 124 -13.88 14.51 0.04
CA PHE A 124 -15.29 14.89 -0.08
C PHE A 124 -15.64 15.44 -1.46
N GLU A 125 -14.78 16.28 -2.03
CA GLU A 125 -14.98 16.77 -3.39
C GLU A 125 -14.88 15.65 -4.42
N GLN A 126 -13.95 14.69 -4.21
CA GLN A 126 -13.87 13.51 -5.07
C GLN A 126 -15.13 12.64 -4.97
N MET A 127 -15.67 12.42 -3.76
CA MET A 127 -16.94 11.71 -3.59
C MET A 127 -18.10 12.38 -4.32
N LYS A 128 -18.21 13.72 -4.28
CA LYS A 128 -19.24 14.45 -5.04
C LYS A 128 -19.13 14.21 -6.54
N LYS A 129 -17.92 14.25 -7.10
CA LYS A 129 -17.68 13.95 -8.52
C LYS A 129 -18.13 12.53 -8.85
N THR A 130 -17.77 11.56 -8.02
CA THR A 130 -18.20 10.16 -8.21
C THR A 130 -19.72 10.02 -8.18
N VAL A 131 -20.43 10.73 -7.30
CA VAL A 131 -21.91 10.75 -7.31
C VAL A 131 -22.45 11.29 -8.64
N GLN A 132 -21.88 12.38 -9.14
CA GLN A 132 -22.29 12.94 -10.42
C GLN A 132 -22.07 11.97 -11.58
N GLU A 133 -20.88 11.36 -11.65
CA GLU A 133 -20.53 10.36 -12.68
C GLU A 133 -21.46 9.14 -12.65
N ILE A 134 -21.85 8.67 -11.46
CA ILE A 134 -22.83 7.59 -11.32
C ILE A 134 -24.19 8.01 -11.86
N ASN A 135 -24.65 9.22 -11.54
CA ASN A 135 -25.94 9.72 -12.01
C ASN A 135 -25.96 9.86 -13.54
N GLU A 136 -24.89 10.38 -14.13
CA GLU A 136 -24.72 10.43 -15.60
C GLU A 136 -24.69 9.02 -16.22
N SER A 137 -23.98 8.08 -15.59
CA SER A 137 -23.93 6.68 -16.03
C SER A 137 -25.30 6.01 -15.99
N LEU A 138 -26.13 6.28 -14.97
CA LEU A 138 -27.49 5.76 -14.85
C LEU A 138 -28.41 6.31 -15.95
N VAL A 139 -28.31 7.61 -16.26
CA VAL A 139 -29.08 8.21 -17.35
C VAL A 139 -28.75 7.51 -18.68
N LEU A 140 -27.46 7.34 -18.98
CA LEU A 140 -27.01 6.65 -20.19
C LEU A 140 -27.46 5.18 -20.22
N ALA A 141 -27.41 4.47 -19.09
CA ALA A 141 -27.87 3.09 -19.00
C ALA A 141 -29.37 2.97 -19.31
N HIS A 142 -30.20 3.89 -18.80
CA HIS A 142 -31.62 3.93 -19.13
C HIS A 142 -31.88 4.24 -20.60
N GLU A 143 -31.15 5.18 -21.20
CA GLU A 143 -31.25 5.48 -22.63
C GLU A 143 -30.88 4.26 -23.51
N ILE A 144 -29.87 3.50 -23.10
CA ILE A 144 -29.50 2.22 -23.73
C ILE A 144 -30.63 1.20 -23.59
N GLY A 145 -31.26 1.09 -22.41
CA GLY A 145 -32.39 0.19 -22.18
C GLY A 145 -33.60 0.53 -23.04
N ASP A 146 -33.95 1.81 -23.16
CA ASP A 146 -35.06 2.26 -24.02
C ASP A 146 -34.74 2.09 -25.51
N SER A 147 -33.50 2.33 -25.92
CA SER A 147 -33.04 2.01 -27.27
C SER A 147 -33.10 0.51 -27.54
N GLY A 148 -32.74 -0.32 -26.56
CA GLY A 148 -32.87 -1.77 -26.60
C GLY A 148 -34.31 -2.21 -26.80
N LYS A 149 -35.29 -1.62 -26.10
CA LYS A 149 -36.72 -1.89 -26.34
C LYS A 149 -37.14 -1.58 -27.77
N LYS A 150 -36.76 -0.42 -28.32
CA LYS A 150 -37.06 -0.06 -29.71
C LYS A 150 -36.47 -1.06 -30.71
N VAL A 151 -35.22 -1.49 -30.50
CA VAL A 151 -34.58 -2.53 -31.32
C VAL A 151 -35.33 -3.86 -31.21
N MET A 152 -35.84 -4.20 -30.03
CA MET A 152 -36.62 -5.41 -29.82
C MET A 152 -37.96 -5.38 -30.57
N ASP A 153 -38.69 -4.26 -30.51
CA ASP A 153 -39.94 -4.08 -31.26
C ASP A 153 -39.70 -4.15 -32.78
N MET A 154 -38.67 -3.44 -33.27
CA MET A 154 -38.26 -3.48 -34.68
C MET A 154 -37.81 -4.88 -35.11
N GLY A 155 -37.08 -5.60 -34.26
CA GLY A 155 -36.62 -6.95 -34.54
C GLY A 155 -37.76 -7.95 -34.62
N VAL A 156 -38.76 -7.87 -33.72
CA VAL A 156 -39.97 -8.70 -33.79
C VAL A 156 -40.74 -8.43 -35.08
N TYR A 157 -40.92 -7.16 -35.43
CA TYR A 157 -41.53 -6.78 -36.71
C TYR A 157 -40.75 -7.36 -37.90
N ALA A 158 -39.42 -7.24 -37.90
CA ALA A 158 -38.58 -7.75 -38.98
C ALA A 158 -38.62 -9.28 -39.10
N VAL A 159 -38.66 -10.02 -37.98
CA VAL A 159 -38.81 -11.49 -37.99
C VAL A 159 -40.15 -11.89 -38.60
N ASN A 160 -41.24 -11.26 -38.18
CA ASN A 160 -42.57 -11.52 -38.72
C ASN A 160 -42.61 -11.26 -40.24
N HIS A 161 -42.06 -10.11 -40.66
CA HIS A 161 -42.03 -9.77 -42.08
C HIS A 161 -41.13 -10.71 -42.90
N ALA A 162 -39.98 -11.13 -42.36
CA ALA A 162 -39.13 -12.14 -43.00
C ALA A 162 -39.87 -13.48 -43.18
N ASN A 163 -40.67 -13.90 -42.19
CA ASN A 163 -41.49 -15.11 -42.27
C ASN A 163 -42.62 -14.98 -43.32
N GLU A 164 -43.26 -13.81 -43.42
CA GLU A 164 -44.24 -13.52 -44.48
C GLU A 164 -43.60 -13.63 -45.88
N VAL A 165 -42.46 -12.98 -46.08
CA VAL A 165 -41.74 -13.04 -47.36
C VAL A 165 -41.26 -14.47 -47.66
N PHE A 166 -40.84 -15.23 -46.64
CA PHE A 166 -40.48 -16.65 -46.80
C PHE A 166 -41.67 -17.49 -47.27
N ALA A 167 -42.88 -17.23 -46.76
CA ALA A 167 -44.10 -17.90 -47.19
C ALA A 167 -44.45 -17.54 -48.64
N GLU A 168 -44.36 -16.27 -49.03
CA GLU A 168 -44.58 -15.82 -50.40
C GLU A 168 -43.59 -16.43 -51.40
N ILE A 169 -42.30 -16.50 -51.04
CA ILE A 169 -41.27 -17.16 -51.86
C ILE A 169 -41.56 -18.66 -51.99
N SER A 170 -42.04 -19.30 -50.92
CA SER A 170 -42.41 -20.72 -50.97
C SER A 170 -43.60 -20.95 -51.91
N ASN A 171 -44.63 -20.10 -51.85
CA ASN A 171 -45.75 -20.14 -52.79
C ASN A 171 -45.29 -19.91 -54.24
N ALA A 172 -44.35 -19.00 -54.47
CA ALA A 172 -43.78 -18.76 -55.79
C ALA A 172 -42.99 -19.97 -56.32
N ALA A 173 -42.25 -20.67 -55.45
CA ALA A 173 -41.54 -21.89 -55.80
C ALA A 173 -42.51 -23.00 -56.22
N ASP A 174 -43.61 -23.19 -55.48
CA ASP A 174 -44.64 -24.18 -55.80
C ASP A 174 -45.32 -23.85 -57.15
N ARG A 175 -45.63 -22.57 -57.40
CA ARG A 175 -46.17 -22.12 -58.70
C ARG A 175 -45.22 -22.40 -59.86
N LEU A 176 -43.92 -22.18 -59.68
CA LEU A 176 -42.92 -22.48 -60.72
C LEU A 176 -42.86 -23.99 -61.02
N GLU A 177 -43.01 -24.84 -60.01
CA GLU A 177 -43.08 -26.29 -60.23
C GLU A 177 -44.34 -26.69 -61.01
N HIS A 178 -45.48 -26.06 -60.72
CA HIS A 178 -46.69 -26.26 -61.54
C HIS A 178 -46.52 -25.82 -62.99
N VAL A 179 -45.87 -24.66 -63.23
CA VAL A 179 -45.57 -24.21 -64.59
C VAL A 179 -44.62 -25.19 -65.28
N ARG A 180 -43.58 -25.68 -64.59
CA ARG A 180 -42.64 -26.68 -65.11
C ARG A 180 -43.36 -27.94 -65.57
N ALA A 181 -44.24 -28.48 -64.72
CA ALA A 181 -45.04 -29.65 -65.03
C ALA A 181 -45.97 -29.42 -66.23
N SER A 182 -46.62 -28.26 -66.31
CA SER A 182 -47.49 -27.90 -67.44
C SER A 182 -46.71 -27.75 -68.75
N SER A 183 -45.49 -27.18 -68.72
CA SER A 183 -44.62 -27.10 -69.89
C SER A 183 -44.11 -28.47 -70.34
N GLU A 184 -43.83 -29.39 -69.41
CA GLU A 184 -43.47 -30.78 -69.71
C GLU A 184 -44.64 -31.54 -70.35
N GLU A 185 -45.88 -31.32 -69.87
CA GLU A 185 -47.10 -31.87 -70.48
C GLU A 185 -47.32 -31.31 -71.89
N LEU A 186 -47.18 -30.00 -72.08
CA LEU A 186 -47.28 -29.36 -73.40
C LEU A 186 -46.29 -29.97 -74.39
N LYS A 187 -45.03 -30.18 -73.97
CA LYS A 187 -44.03 -30.85 -74.80
C LYS A 187 -44.51 -32.24 -75.25
N SER A 188 -45.06 -33.04 -74.33
CA SER A 188 -45.59 -34.38 -74.66
C SER A 188 -46.74 -34.31 -75.67
N VAL A 189 -47.67 -33.36 -75.50
CA VAL A 189 -48.80 -33.18 -76.44
C VAL A 189 -48.31 -32.79 -77.84
N ILE A 190 -47.27 -31.95 -77.93
CA ILE A 190 -46.69 -31.55 -79.21
C ILE A 190 -45.93 -32.69 -79.88
N ASP A 191 -45.20 -33.51 -79.11
CA ASP A 191 -44.55 -34.73 -79.61
C ASP A 191 -45.60 -35.69 -80.21
N ASP A 192 -46.74 -35.88 -79.56
CA ASP A 192 -47.86 -36.67 -80.07
C ASP A 192 -48.47 -36.08 -81.34
N LEU A 193 -48.63 -34.75 -81.41
CA LEU A 193 -49.11 -34.06 -82.61
C LEU A 193 -48.16 -34.26 -83.81
N MET A 194 -46.84 -34.17 -83.59
CA MET A 194 -45.85 -34.44 -84.63
C MET A 194 -45.95 -35.88 -85.14
N ASN A 195 -46.13 -36.85 -84.24
CA ASN A 195 -46.32 -38.26 -84.61
C ASN A 195 -47.62 -38.51 -85.40
N MET A 196 -48.71 -37.84 -85.01
CA MET A 196 -49.98 -37.88 -85.75
C MET A 196 -49.83 -37.25 -87.15
N ALA A 197 -49.16 -36.10 -87.26
CA ALA A 197 -48.92 -35.44 -88.55
C ALA A 197 -48.06 -36.30 -89.49
N LEU A 198 -47.02 -36.97 -88.97
CA LEU A 198 -46.22 -37.94 -89.74
C LEU A 198 -47.03 -39.15 -90.20
N SER A 199 -47.96 -39.62 -89.37
CA SER A 199 -48.84 -40.74 -89.71
C SER A 199 -49.85 -40.33 -90.80
N ALA A 200 -50.40 -39.12 -90.71
CA ALA A 200 -51.28 -38.55 -91.75
C ALA A 200 -50.53 -38.36 -93.08
N ASP A 201 -49.27 -37.92 -93.04
CA ASP A 201 -48.44 -37.73 -94.24
C ASP A 201 -48.25 -39.06 -94.99
N ARG A 202 -48.01 -40.16 -94.27
CA ARG A 202 -47.94 -41.51 -94.85
C ARG A 202 -49.26 -41.95 -95.51
N ILE A 203 -50.40 -41.60 -94.92
CA ILE A 203 -51.72 -41.91 -95.49
C ILE A 203 -51.91 -41.10 -96.78
N VAL A 204 -51.59 -39.81 -96.76
CA VAL A 204 -51.73 -38.90 -97.89
C VAL A 204 -50.82 -39.32 -99.06
N ASP A 205 -49.59 -39.74 -98.79
CA ASP A 205 -48.68 -40.32 -99.80
C ASP A 205 -49.26 -41.59 -100.43
N ASN A 206 -49.85 -42.48 -99.62
CA ASN A 206 -50.53 -43.68 -100.14
C ASN A 206 -51.76 -43.33 -100.99
N VAL A 207 -52.57 -42.36 -100.59
CA VAL A 207 -53.71 -41.87 -101.40
C VAL A 207 -53.21 -41.26 -102.71
N GLY A 208 -52.11 -40.52 -102.69
CA GLY A 208 -51.45 -40.00 -103.90
C GLY A 208 -51.01 -41.11 -104.85
N LYS A 209 -50.40 -42.18 -104.34
CA LYS A 209 -50.05 -43.37 -105.14
C LYS A 209 -51.27 -44.05 -105.74
N ILE A 210 -52.36 -44.18 -104.98
CA ILE A 210 -53.63 -44.73 -105.46
C ILE A 210 -54.18 -43.85 -106.57
N ALA A 211 -54.25 -42.53 -106.38
CA ALA A 211 -54.73 -41.59 -107.38
C ALA A 211 -53.88 -41.64 -108.67
N GLY A 212 -52.55 -41.72 -108.55
CA GLY A 212 -51.65 -41.91 -109.68
C GLY A 212 -51.89 -43.24 -110.43
N LEU A 213 -52.11 -44.33 -109.71
CA LEU A 213 -52.46 -45.62 -110.29
C LEU A 213 -53.83 -45.58 -110.98
N THR A 214 -54.83 -44.96 -110.35
CA THR A 214 -56.18 -44.77 -110.91
C THR A 214 -56.12 -43.92 -112.17
N LYS A 215 -55.31 -42.85 -112.20
CA LYS A 215 -55.06 -42.03 -113.39
C LYS A 215 -54.45 -42.85 -114.52
N MET A 216 -53.46 -43.69 -114.22
CA MET A 216 -52.84 -44.61 -115.19
C MET A 216 -53.85 -45.65 -115.73
N LEU A 217 -54.67 -46.23 -114.86
CA LEU A 217 -55.73 -47.17 -115.24
C LEU A 217 -56.79 -46.50 -116.12
N ALA A 218 -57.22 -45.30 -115.75
CA ALA A 218 -58.17 -44.50 -116.51
C ALA A 218 -57.61 -44.10 -117.88
N LEU A 219 -56.34 -43.71 -117.96
CA LEU A 219 -55.65 -43.43 -119.22
C LEU A 219 -55.60 -44.67 -120.13
N ASN A 220 -55.23 -45.83 -119.58
CA ASN A 220 -55.23 -47.09 -120.33
C ASN A 220 -56.65 -47.44 -120.83
N ALA A 221 -57.67 -47.22 -120.01
CA ALA A 221 -59.07 -47.41 -120.39
C ALA A 221 -59.52 -46.42 -121.48
N THR A 222 -59.10 -45.14 -121.41
CA THR A 222 -59.36 -44.12 -122.45
C THR A 222 -58.69 -44.50 -123.78
N ILE A 223 -57.46 -45.01 -123.74
CA ILE A 223 -56.74 -45.51 -124.93
C ILE A 223 -57.48 -46.69 -125.55
N GLU A 224 -57.89 -47.68 -124.75
CA GLU A 224 -58.59 -48.86 -125.25
C GLU A 224 -60.00 -48.52 -125.76
N ALA A 225 -60.69 -47.56 -125.12
CA ALA A 225 -61.96 -47.01 -125.58
C ALA A 225 -61.83 -46.29 -126.93
N ALA A 226 -60.75 -45.53 -127.14
CA ALA A 226 -60.44 -44.91 -128.43
C ALA A 226 -60.10 -45.96 -129.51
N ARG A 227 -59.44 -47.06 -129.11
CA ARG A 227 -59.10 -48.20 -129.98
C ARG A 227 -60.31 -49.00 -130.45
N ALA A 228 -61.37 -49.06 -129.64
CA ALA A 228 -62.65 -49.72 -129.95
C ALA A 228 -63.60 -48.90 -130.86
N GLY A 229 -63.23 -47.67 -131.25
CA GLY A 229 -64.00 -46.85 -132.20
C GLY A 229 -65.40 -46.43 -131.70
N GLU A 230 -66.43 -46.54 -132.55
CA GLU A 230 -67.82 -46.15 -132.22
C GLU A 230 -68.40 -46.92 -131.02
N LEU A 231 -68.01 -48.19 -130.81
CA LEU A 231 -68.50 -49.03 -129.70
C LEU A 231 -67.90 -48.63 -128.33
N GLY A 232 -66.78 -47.90 -128.33
CA GLY A 232 -66.06 -47.49 -127.11
C GLY A 232 -66.42 -46.10 -126.56
N LYS A 233 -67.22 -45.31 -127.28
CA LYS A 233 -67.51 -43.89 -126.95
C LYS A 233 -68.04 -43.69 -125.52
N GLY A 234 -69.00 -44.49 -125.08
CA GLY A 234 -69.58 -44.38 -123.72
C GLY A 234 -68.57 -44.72 -122.61
N PHE A 235 -67.72 -45.73 -122.84
CA PHE A 235 -66.63 -46.10 -121.92
C PHE A 235 -65.53 -45.04 -121.87
N GLY A 236 -65.21 -44.40 -123.00
CA GLY A 236 -64.22 -43.32 -123.07
C GLY A 236 -64.63 -42.09 -122.26
N VAL A 237 -65.92 -41.74 -122.23
CA VAL A 237 -66.43 -40.64 -121.39
C VAL A 237 -66.27 -40.96 -119.90
N VAL A 238 -66.61 -42.18 -119.47
CA VAL A 238 -66.43 -42.60 -118.06
C VAL A 238 -64.95 -42.67 -117.68
N ALA A 239 -64.09 -43.19 -118.57
CA ALA A 239 -62.65 -43.23 -118.33
C ALA A 239 -62.03 -41.82 -118.24
N GLY A 240 -62.47 -40.87 -119.07
CA GLY A 240 -62.09 -39.46 -118.97
C GLY A 240 -62.54 -38.80 -117.66
N GLU A 241 -63.75 -39.11 -117.18
CA GLU A 241 -64.24 -38.58 -115.90
C GLU A 241 -63.49 -39.19 -114.70
N VAL A 242 -63.17 -40.49 -114.73
CA VAL A 242 -62.32 -41.13 -113.71
C VAL A 242 -60.90 -40.55 -113.72
N GLN A 243 -60.36 -40.23 -114.90
CA GLN A 243 -59.06 -39.56 -115.03
C GLN A 243 -59.09 -38.16 -114.41
N ASN A 244 -60.13 -37.38 -114.70
CA ASN A 244 -60.35 -36.04 -114.13
C ASN A 244 -60.50 -36.10 -112.59
N LEU A 245 -61.25 -37.08 -112.07
CA LEU A 245 -61.39 -37.30 -110.63
C LEU A 245 -60.05 -37.69 -109.99
N ALA A 246 -59.27 -38.56 -110.61
CA ALA A 246 -57.93 -38.93 -110.13
C ALA A 246 -56.96 -37.73 -110.15
N ASP A 247 -57.09 -36.83 -111.12
CA ASP A 247 -56.34 -35.57 -111.17
C ASP A 247 -56.74 -34.61 -110.05
N GLN A 248 -58.03 -34.47 -109.77
CA GLN A 248 -58.53 -33.67 -108.64
C GLN A 248 -58.08 -34.26 -107.29
N VAL A 249 -58.11 -35.59 -107.13
CA VAL A 249 -57.59 -36.24 -105.92
C VAL A 249 -56.09 -36.01 -105.76
N SER A 250 -55.32 -36.07 -106.85
CA SER A 250 -53.87 -35.79 -106.83
C SER A 250 -53.56 -34.34 -106.44
N LEU A 251 -54.35 -33.37 -106.91
CA LEU A 251 -54.25 -31.97 -106.50
C LEU A 251 -54.59 -31.80 -105.02
N ASN A 252 -55.69 -32.38 -104.55
CA ASN A 252 -56.09 -32.33 -103.14
C ASN A 252 -55.07 -32.98 -102.21
N VAL A 253 -54.46 -34.11 -102.61
CA VAL A 253 -53.37 -34.77 -101.88
C VAL A 253 -52.17 -33.83 -101.73
N LYS A 254 -51.82 -33.10 -102.79
CA LYS A 254 -50.73 -32.11 -102.75
C LYS A 254 -51.03 -30.98 -101.77
N ASP A 255 -52.26 -30.46 -101.79
CA ASP A 255 -52.70 -29.39 -100.88
C ASP A 255 -52.72 -29.87 -99.41
N ILE A 256 -53.18 -31.10 -99.15
CA ILE A 256 -53.11 -31.72 -97.82
C ILE A 256 -51.65 -31.91 -97.38
N GLY A 257 -50.75 -32.32 -98.29
CA GLY A 257 -49.32 -32.44 -98.01
C GLY A 257 -48.68 -31.11 -97.60
N TYR A 258 -49.07 -30.00 -98.25
CA TYR A 258 -48.64 -28.65 -97.84
C TYR A 258 -49.17 -28.29 -96.45
N LEU A 259 -50.43 -28.59 -96.14
CA LEU A 259 -51.02 -28.35 -94.81
C LEU A 259 -50.32 -29.17 -93.72
N LEU A 260 -50.04 -30.46 -93.97
CA LEU A 260 -49.32 -31.31 -93.02
C LEU A 260 -47.89 -30.83 -92.78
N SER A 261 -47.19 -30.39 -93.83
CA SER A 261 -45.86 -29.78 -93.70
C SER A 261 -45.90 -28.50 -92.86
N ALA A 262 -46.94 -27.67 -93.04
CA ALA A 262 -47.15 -26.47 -92.24
C ALA A 262 -47.42 -26.82 -90.76
N ILE A 263 -48.27 -27.82 -90.49
CA ILE A 263 -48.55 -28.31 -89.13
C ILE A 263 -47.27 -28.84 -88.46
N GLN A 264 -46.46 -29.63 -89.16
CA GLN A 264 -45.19 -30.15 -88.64
C GLN A 264 -44.21 -29.03 -88.29
N ASN A 265 -44.08 -28.02 -89.16
CA ASN A 265 -43.22 -26.86 -88.90
C ASN A 265 -43.70 -26.05 -87.70
N GLN A 266 -45.01 -25.78 -87.61
CA GLN A 266 -45.60 -25.06 -86.47
C GLN A 266 -45.44 -25.84 -85.16
N ALA A 267 -45.66 -27.16 -85.18
CA ALA A 267 -45.47 -28.03 -84.02
C ALA A 267 -44.01 -28.03 -83.55
N LYS A 268 -43.06 -28.08 -84.48
CA LYS A 268 -41.63 -27.97 -84.17
C LYS A 268 -41.27 -26.63 -83.53
N GLU A 269 -41.81 -25.53 -84.04
CA GLU A 269 -41.60 -24.20 -83.45
C GLU A 269 -42.14 -24.13 -82.01
N VAL A 270 -43.34 -24.64 -81.76
CA VAL A 270 -43.93 -24.70 -80.41
C VAL A 270 -43.11 -25.61 -79.48
N HIS A 271 -42.61 -26.75 -79.97
CA HIS A 271 -41.73 -27.64 -79.22
C HIS A 271 -40.44 -26.94 -78.77
N ASP A 272 -39.78 -26.22 -79.68
CA ASP A 272 -38.53 -25.52 -79.37
C ASP A 272 -38.76 -24.38 -78.35
N VAL A 273 -39.90 -23.69 -78.43
CA VAL A 273 -40.34 -22.71 -77.42
C VAL A 273 -40.57 -23.38 -76.06
N ALA A 274 -41.27 -24.52 -76.03
CA ALA A 274 -41.55 -25.25 -74.78
C ALA A 274 -40.26 -25.71 -74.08
N ILE A 275 -39.27 -26.24 -74.82
CA ILE A 275 -37.96 -26.61 -74.25
C ILE A 275 -37.25 -25.40 -73.65
N LYS A 276 -37.26 -24.28 -74.37
CA LYS A 276 -36.65 -23.03 -73.87
C LYS A 276 -37.35 -22.56 -72.59
N GLU A 277 -38.67 -22.66 -72.52
CA GLU A 277 -39.46 -22.26 -71.36
C GLU A 277 -39.18 -23.15 -70.14
N ILE A 278 -39.10 -24.47 -70.30
CA ILE A 278 -38.67 -25.40 -69.24
C ILE A 278 -37.30 -24.99 -68.66
N GLY A 279 -36.35 -24.63 -69.53
CA GLY A 279 -35.03 -24.15 -69.11
C GLY A 279 -35.10 -22.85 -68.29
N GLN A 280 -35.93 -21.89 -68.71
CA GLN A 280 -36.13 -20.63 -67.99
C GLN A 280 -36.83 -20.84 -66.63
N VAL A 281 -37.86 -21.69 -66.59
CA VAL A 281 -38.57 -22.02 -65.35
C VAL A 281 -37.64 -22.71 -64.35
N SER A 282 -36.76 -23.60 -64.80
CA SER A 282 -35.76 -24.25 -63.96
C SER A 282 -34.77 -23.24 -63.34
N LEU A 283 -34.28 -22.29 -64.12
CA LEU A 283 -33.44 -21.19 -63.62
C LEU A 283 -34.18 -20.29 -62.62
N GLY A 284 -35.46 -20.01 -62.90
CA GLY A 284 -36.36 -19.30 -61.99
C GLY A 284 -36.52 -20.05 -60.66
N ALA A 285 -36.82 -21.34 -60.69
CA ALA A 285 -36.98 -22.19 -59.52
C ALA A 285 -35.70 -22.23 -58.66
N GLN A 286 -34.53 -22.35 -59.30
CA GLN A 286 -33.25 -22.30 -58.59
C GLN A 286 -33.04 -20.94 -57.89
N SER A 287 -33.39 -19.84 -58.55
CA SER A 287 -33.25 -18.48 -57.99
C SER A 287 -34.21 -18.26 -56.81
N THR A 288 -35.45 -18.72 -56.93
CA THR A 288 -36.46 -18.68 -55.86
C THR A 288 -36.01 -19.51 -54.65
N ASN A 289 -35.44 -20.70 -54.87
CA ASN A 289 -34.92 -21.53 -53.77
C ASN A 289 -33.72 -20.88 -53.06
N LYS A 290 -32.84 -20.19 -53.79
CA LYS A 290 -31.77 -19.39 -53.16
C LYS A 290 -32.35 -18.27 -52.30
N ALA A 291 -33.34 -17.52 -52.81
CA ALA A 291 -34.02 -16.47 -52.05
C ALA A 291 -34.70 -17.02 -50.78
N LYS A 292 -35.30 -18.21 -50.86
CA LYS A 292 -35.91 -18.91 -49.72
C LYS A 292 -34.89 -19.21 -48.61
N ILE A 293 -33.72 -19.76 -48.98
CA ILE A 293 -32.64 -20.06 -48.02
C ILE A 293 -32.13 -18.76 -47.39
N SER A 294 -31.85 -17.73 -48.18
CA SER A 294 -31.39 -16.43 -47.67
C SER A 294 -32.39 -15.79 -46.71
N MET A 295 -33.69 -15.88 -46.99
CA MET A 295 -34.71 -15.32 -46.09
C MET A 295 -34.77 -16.06 -44.75
N LYS A 296 -34.59 -17.39 -44.76
CA LYS A 296 -34.48 -18.18 -43.53
C LYS A 296 -33.25 -17.79 -42.70
N GLU A 297 -32.12 -17.55 -43.35
CA GLU A 297 -30.91 -17.07 -42.67
C GLU A 297 -31.12 -15.68 -42.04
N ILE A 298 -31.78 -14.76 -42.77
CA ILE A 298 -32.12 -13.43 -42.26
C ILE A 298 -32.99 -13.53 -40.99
N ALA A 299 -34.04 -14.36 -41.01
CA ALA A 299 -34.89 -14.58 -39.84
C ALA A 299 -34.07 -15.09 -38.64
N GLY A 300 -33.19 -16.08 -38.84
CA GLY A 300 -32.31 -16.59 -37.79
C GLY A 300 -31.28 -15.58 -37.28
N PHE A 301 -30.79 -14.68 -38.13
CA PHE A 301 -29.94 -13.56 -37.70
C PHE A 301 -30.72 -12.57 -36.82
N LEU A 302 -31.95 -12.23 -37.20
CA LEU A 302 -32.80 -11.32 -36.43
C LEU A 302 -33.17 -11.89 -35.06
N GLU A 303 -33.43 -13.20 -34.95
CA GLU A 303 -33.63 -13.88 -33.66
C GLU A 303 -32.41 -13.72 -32.73
N LYS A 304 -31.20 -13.86 -33.27
CA LYS A 304 -29.95 -13.62 -32.50
C LYS A 304 -29.81 -12.17 -32.07
N VAL A 305 -30.22 -11.21 -32.90
CA VAL A 305 -30.26 -9.79 -32.51
C VAL A 305 -31.22 -9.60 -31.33
N LEU A 306 -32.41 -10.18 -31.38
CA LEU A 306 -33.38 -10.12 -30.27
C LEU A 306 -32.81 -10.72 -28.97
N GLU A 307 -32.11 -11.85 -29.05
CA GLU A 307 -31.44 -12.47 -27.90
C GLU A 307 -30.37 -11.54 -27.29
N LYS A 308 -29.50 -10.96 -28.12
CA LYS A 308 -28.46 -10.04 -27.66
C LYS A 308 -29.05 -8.78 -27.04
N THR A 309 -30.14 -8.24 -27.60
CA THR A 309 -30.85 -7.08 -27.05
C THR A 309 -31.49 -7.38 -25.70
N LYS A 310 -32.02 -8.58 -25.47
CA LYS A 310 -32.45 -9.01 -24.13
C LYS A 310 -31.28 -9.02 -23.13
N GLY A 311 -30.11 -9.46 -23.57
CA GLY A 311 -28.88 -9.39 -22.78
C GLY A 311 -28.52 -7.97 -22.36
N ILE A 312 -28.65 -6.99 -23.26
CA ILE A 312 -28.42 -5.56 -22.97
C ILE A 312 -29.35 -5.08 -21.85
N ASN A 313 -30.65 -5.38 -21.92
CA ASN A 313 -31.59 -4.97 -20.87
C ASN A 313 -31.27 -5.59 -19.49
N SER A 314 -30.76 -6.82 -19.47
CA SER A 314 -30.25 -7.44 -18.23
C SER A 314 -29.04 -6.70 -17.66
N LEU A 315 -28.11 -6.28 -18.51
CA LEU A 315 -26.94 -5.48 -18.10
C LEU A 315 -27.34 -4.11 -17.56
N VAL A 316 -28.35 -3.46 -18.14
CA VAL A 316 -28.92 -2.20 -17.60
C VAL A 316 -29.44 -2.42 -16.18
N GLY A 317 -30.20 -3.50 -15.93
CA GLY A 317 -30.66 -3.82 -14.57
C GLY A 317 -29.52 -4.13 -13.59
N GLN A 318 -28.42 -4.74 -14.04
CA GLN A 318 -27.23 -4.92 -13.20
C GLN A 318 -26.53 -3.59 -12.89
N GLN A 319 -26.50 -2.66 -13.85
CA GLN A 319 -25.93 -1.33 -13.66
C GLN A 319 -26.66 -0.55 -12.56
N ASP A 320 -27.98 -0.69 -12.44
CA ASP A 320 -28.76 -0.09 -11.35
C ASP A 320 -28.33 -0.61 -9.97
N ILE A 321 -28.19 -1.94 -9.85
CA ILE A 321 -27.77 -2.60 -8.60
C ILE A 321 -26.36 -2.15 -8.20
N ILE A 322 -25.43 -2.12 -9.16
CA ILE A 322 -24.04 -1.70 -8.93
C ILE A 322 -24.02 -0.22 -8.51
N SER A 323 -24.73 0.65 -9.23
CA SER A 323 -24.80 2.08 -8.93
C SER A 323 -25.38 2.34 -7.54
N SER A 324 -26.45 1.63 -7.14
CA SER A 324 -27.02 1.70 -5.79
C SER A 324 -26.00 1.29 -4.72
N LYS A 325 -25.21 0.24 -4.97
CA LYS A 325 -24.15 -0.19 -4.06
C LYS A 325 -23.05 0.86 -3.92
N VAL A 326 -22.63 1.49 -5.02
CA VAL A 326 -21.63 2.56 -4.96
C VAL A 326 -22.17 3.78 -4.21
N MET A 327 -23.43 4.17 -4.45
CA MET A 327 -24.10 5.25 -3.71
C MET A 327 -24.14 4.96 -2.20
N LYS A 328 -24.43 3.71 -1.80
CA LYS A 328 -24.36 3.30 -0.40
C LYS A 328 -22.95 3.46 0.18
N ASN A 329 -21.93 3.00 -0.53
CA ASN A 329 -20.53 3.14 -0.09
C ASN A 329 -20.13 4.61 0.08
N ILE A 330 -20.59 5.51 -0.82
CA ILE A 330 -20.35 6.95 -0.68
C ILE A 330 -21.05 7.52 0.56
N GLY A 331 -22.25 7.03 0.89
CA GLY A 331 -22.93 7.38 2.14
C GLY A 331 -22.14 6.96 3.39
N GLU A 332 -21.59 5.74 3.39
CA GLU A 332 -20.72 5.25 4.47
C GLU A 332 -19.43 6.08 4.57
N MET A 333 -18.80 6.43 3.45
CA MET A 333 -17.61 7.30 3.43
C MET A 333 -17.92 8.73 3.91
N THR A 334 -19.11 9.26 3.63
CA THR A 334 -19.55 10.56 4.14
C THR A 334 -19.69 10.54 5.66
N THR A 335 -20.19 9.43 6.21
CA THR A 335 -20.26 9.22 7.67
C THR A 335 -18.87 9.13 8.27
N LEU A 336 -17.98 8.32 7.67
CA LEU A 336 -16.60 8.18 8.10
C LEU A 336 -15.86 9.52 8.08
N ARG A 337 -16.07 10.34 7.04
CA ARG A 337 -15.52 11.71 6.97
C ARG A 337 -15.92 12.55 8.18
N GLY A 338 -17.20 12.52 8.57
CA GLY A 338 -17.67 13.25 9.75
C GLY A 338 -16.98 12.80 11.03
N GLN A 339 -16.80 11.48 11.21
CA GLN A 339 -16.05 10.92 12.33
C GLN A 339 -14.58 11.34 12.31
N THR A 340 -13.93 11.33 11.14
CA THR A 340 -12.54 11.79 10.99
C THR A 340 -12.39 13.26 11.36
N GLN A 341 -13.33 14.13 10.97
CA GLN A 341 -13.30 15.54 11.34
C GLN A 341 -13.42 15.75 12.85
N GLU A 342 -14.28 14.98 13.52
CA GLU A 342 -14.41 14.99 14.98
C GLU A 342 -13.12 14.53 15.66
N ILE A 343 -12.51 13.44 15.19
CA ILE A 343 -11.23 12.95 15.72
C ILE A 343 -10.13 13.99 15.54
N VAL A 344 -10.04 14.62 14.36
CA VAL A 344 -9.06 15.68 14.10
C VAL A 344 -9.25 16.85 15.07
N PHE A 345 -10.49 17.26 15.34
CA PHE A 345 -10.79 18.31 16.31
C PHE A 345 -10.35 17.92 17.72
N GLN A 346 -10.65 16.69 18.16
CA GLN A 346 -10.24 16.19 19.48
C GLN A 346 -8.73 16.13 19.63
N VAL A 347 -8.00 15.61 18.62
CA VAL A 347 -6.54 15.55 18.64
C VAL A 347 -5.94 16.96 18.66
N SER A 348 -6.50 17.92 17.93
CA SER A 348 -6.03 19.31 17.95
C SER A 348 -6.14 19.93 19.34
N ASN A 349 -7.25 19.69 20.06
CA ASN A 349 -7.42 20.15 21.43
C ASN A 349 -6.40 19.50 22.39
N LEU A 350 -6.20 18.18 22.28
CA LEU A 350 -5.22 17.45 23.09
C LEU A 350 -3.80 17.95 22.87
N VAL A 351 -3.41 18.28 21.63
CA VAL A 351 -2.11 18.89 21.33
C VAL A 351 -1.99 20.27 21.99
N GLY A 352 -3.08 21.04 22.06
CA GLY A 352 -3.12 22.30 22.80
C GLY A 352 -2.85 22.13 24.30
N GLU A 353 -3.49 21.14 24.93
CA GLU A 353 -3.30 20.79 26.33
C GLU A 353 -1.88 20.25 26.61
N GLU A 354 -1.35 19.43 25.70
CA GLU A 354 0.02 18.89 25.77
C GLU A 354 1.05 20.02 25.76
N ARG A 355 0.90 21.01 24.86
CA ARG A 355 1.78 22.20 24.82
C ARG A 355 1.76 23.00 26.11
N CYS A 356 0.59 23.15 26.74
CA CYS A 356 0.47 23.82 28.03
C CYS A 356 1.24 23.03 29.12
N SER A 357 1.08 21.70 29.14
CA SER A 357 1.79 20.82 30.07
C SER A 357 3.31 20.87 29.87
N ILE A 358 3.79 20.90 28.63
CA ILE A 358 5.21 21.06 28.27
C ILE A 358 5.77 22.36 28.89
N GLN A 359 5.04 23.48 28.77
CA GLN A 359 5.48 24.76 29.33
C GLN A 359 5.56 24.72 30.87
N GLU A 360 4.59 24.10 31.54
CA GLU A 360 4.60 23.95 32.99
C GLU A 360 5.77 23.08 33.48
N ILE A 361 6.01 21.95 32.82
CA ILE A 361 7.13 21.04 33.09
C ILE A 361 8.47 21.76 32.83
N ALA A 362 8.58 22.58 31.79
CA ALA A 362 9.76 23.40 31.53
C ALA A 362 10.05 24.40 32.65
N ALA A 363 9.01 25.06 33.17
CA ALA A 363 9.15 25.98 34.30
C ALA A 363 9.62 25.25 35.57
N LEU A 364 9.07 24.07 35.87
CA LEU A 364 9.50 23.24 36.99
C LEU A 364 10.96 22.79 36.85
N GLY A 365 11.37 22.37 35.65
CA GLY A 365 12.77 22.01 35.37
C GLY A 365 13.73 23.17 35.60
N SER A 366 13.35 24.39 35.21
CA SER A 366 14.14 25.61 35.47
C SER A 366 14.27 25.89 36.97
N VAL A 367 13.19 25.73 37.74
CA VAL A 367 13.22 25.88 39.20
C VAL A 367 14.15 24.85 39.85
N LEU A 368 14.08 23.58 39.45
CA LEU A 368 14.96 22.53 39.96
C LEU A 368 16.44 22.82 39.67
N MET A 369 16.75 23.27 38.44
CA MET A 369 18.11 23.66 38.07
C MET A 369 18.64 24.80 38.94
N LYS A 370 17.79 25.80 39.22
CA LYS A 370 18.14 26.91 40.12
C LYS A 370 18.38 26.42 41.55
N SER A 371 17.49 25.59 42.10
CA SER A 371 17.66 25.03 43.45
C SER A 371 18.94 24.18 43.58
N SER A 372 19.29 23.42 42.55
CA SER A 372 20.57 22.71 42.49
C SER A 372 21.75 23.69 42.50
N SER A 373 21.73 24.71 41.65
CA SER A 373 22.78 25.74 41.62
C SER A 373 22.97 26.41 43.00
N ASP A 374 21.87 26.76 43.67
CA ASP A 374 21.88 27.38 45.00
C ASP A 374 22.48 26.43 46.06
N LEU A 375 22.12 25.14 46.06
CA LEU A 375 22.68 24.13 46.98
C LEU A 375 24.18 23.89 46.73
N THR A 376 24.60 23.88 45.46
CA THR A 376 26.03 23.74 45.10
C THR A 376 26.82 24.96 45.57
N ALA A 377 26.27 26.17 45.43
CA ALA A 377 26.88 27.40 45.89
C ALA A 377 27.05 27.46 47.43
N ILE A 378 26.09 26.89 48.19
CA ILE A 378 26.24 26.75 49.64
C ILE A 378 27.43 25.84 49.97
N GLY A 379 27.56 24.70 49.28
CA GLY A 379 28.64 23.75 49.52
C GLY A 379 30.03 24.24 49.12
N SER A 380 30.14 25.08 48.09
CA SER A 380 31.43 25.59 47.59
C SER A 380 32.09 26.61 48.54
N GLY A 381 31.34 27.17 49.48
CA GLY A 381 31.87 28.05 50.54
C GLY A 381 32.64 27.33 51.65
N TYR A 382 32.68 25.99 51.63
CA TYR A 382 33.36 25.18 52.66
C TYR A 382 34.66 24.57 52.13
N ILE A 383 35.75 24.71 52.90
CA ILE A 383 37.03 24.04 52.67
C ILE A 383 36.94 22.65 53.29
N LEU A 384 36.79 21.63 52.45
CA LEU A 384 36.62 20.24 52.88
C LEU A 384 37.97 19.50 53.01
N GLU A 385 39.01 19.93 52.27
CA GLU A 385 40.40 19.44 52.34
C GLU A 385 41.42 20.54 51.93
N GLU A 386 42.68 20.46 52.42
CA GLU A 386 43.79 21.32 51.95
C GLU A 386 44.27 20.87 50.57
N ALA A 387 44.33 21.81 49.62
CA ALA A 387 44.64 21.57 48.21
C ALA A 387 46.11 21.13 47.92
N ASP A 388 46.99 21.12 48.90
CA ASP A 388 48.44 21.16 48.63
C ASP A 388 49.13 19.82 48.36
N HIS A 389 48.43 18.69 48.34
CA HIS A 389 49.11 17.39 48.39
C HIS A 389 48.58 16.24 47.52
N VAL A 390 47.65 16.52 46.59
CA VAL A 390 47.24 15.54 45.58
C VAL A 390 48.23 15.62 44.42
N LYS A 391 49.35 14.88 44.54
CA LYS A 391 50.24 14.61 43.40
C LYS A 391 49.40 14.17 42.20
N GLU A 392 49.81 14.63 41.01
CA GLU A 392 49.35 14.11 39.72
C GLU A 392 49.02 12.61 39.85
N ALA A 393 47.76 12.24 39.60
CA ALA A 393 47.43 10.84 39.38
C ALA A 393 48.38 10.39 38.26
N SER A 394 49.35 9.54 38.61
CA SER A 394 50.47 9.22 37.73
C SER A 394 49.90 8.66 36.42
N GLY A 395 50.58 8.91 35.29
CA GLY A 395 50.22 8.29 34.01
C GLY A 395 50.13 6.76 34.09
N GLU A 396 50.66 6.14 35.14
CA GLU A 396 50.53 4.72 35.47
C GLU A 396 49.10 4.34 35.87
N ILE A 397 48.38 5.13 36.67
CA ILE A 397 46.98 4.82 37.07
C ILE A 397 46.06 4.83 35.84
N VAL A 398 46.21 5.83 34.96
CA VAL A 398 45.42 5.91 33.71
C VAL A 398 45.75 4.73 32.78
N LYS A 399 47.01 4.28 32.76
CA LYS A 399 47.42 3.10 32.00
C LYS A 399 46.78 1.82 32.53
N ASP A 400 46.74 1.65 33.85
CA ASP A 400 46.08 0.49 34.48
C ASP A 400 44.57 0.48 34.19
N ILE A 401 43.92 1.65 34.20
CA ILE A 401 42.50 1.78 33.87
C ILE A 401 42.21 1.43 32.41
N LYS A 402 43.10 1.81 31.48
CA LYS A 402 43.01 1.40 30.08
C LYS A 402 43.19 -0.11 29.90
N ASP A 403 44.14 -0.72 30.61
CA ASP A 403 44.35 -2.17 30.59
C ASP A 403 43.13 -2.92 31.15
N ILE A 404 42.48 -2.38 32.19
CA ILE A 404 41.20 -2.91 32.69
C ILE A 404 40.08 -2.74 31.65
N ALA A 405 40.02 -1.60 30.96
CA ALA A 405 39.06 -1.37 29.88
C ALA A 405 39.27 -2.37 28.73
N GLU A 406 40.50 -2.61 28.30
CA GLU A 406 40.84 -3.61 27.27
C GLU A 406 40.47 -5.02 27.71
N LYS A 407 40.77 -5.39 28.95
CA LYS A 407 40.38 -6.71 29.49
C LYS A 407 38.88 -6.87 29.67
N SER A 408 38.11 -5.79 29.66
CA SER A 408 36.65 -5.81 29.71
C SER A 408 36.03 -6.15 28.34
N MET A 409 36.81 -6.08 27.26
CA MET A 409 36.36 -6.45 25.91
C MET A 409 35.91 -7.92 25.86
N ASP A 410 34.92 -8.21 25.01
CA ASP A 410 34.36 -9.54 24.77
C ASP A 410 33.69 -10.25 25.98
N LYS A 411 33.54 -9.55 27.11
CA LYS A 411 32.84 -10.09 28.29
C LYS A 411 31.33 -9.84 28.22
N THR A 412 30.55 -10.86 28.57
CA THR A 412 29.11 -10.71 28.81
C THR A 412 28.83 -9.88 30.07
N SER A 413 27.59 -9.42 30.25
CA SER A 413 27.21 -8.59 31.40
C SER A 413 27.49 -9.27 32.77
N ASP A 414 27.26 -10.58 32.87
CA ASP A 414 27.55 -11.35 34.09
C ASP A 414 29.06 -11.54 34.34
N GLU A 415 29.85 -11.69 33.27
CA GLU A 415 31.32 -11.79 33.36
C GLU A 415 31.96 -10.46 33.71
N LEU A 416 31.46 -9.35 33.15
CA LEU A 416 31.87 -7.99 33.52
C LEU A 416 31.64 -7.74 35.01
N LYS A 417 30.49 -8.20 35.55
CA LYS A 417 30.18 -8.03 36.97
C LYS A 417 31.22 -8.70 37.86
N ARG A 418 31.51 -9.99 37.63
CA ARG A 418 32.51 -10.73 38.41
C ARG A 418 33.90 -10.12 38.27
N PHE A 419 34.27 -9.75 37.04
CA PHE A 419 35.56 -9.12 36.78
C PHE A 419 35.70 -7.79 37.52
N TYR A 420 34.66 -6.94 37.52
CA TYR A 420 34.69 -5.67 38.23
C TYR A 420 34.68 -5.83 39.76
N GLU A 421 34.02 -6.85 40.29
CA GLU A 421 34.11 -7.22 41.71
C GLU A 421 35.56 -7.62 42.10
N GLU A 422 36.25 -8.40 41.26
CA GLU A 422 37.66 -8.77 41.44
C GLU A 422 38.60 -7.57 41.36
N ILE A 423 38.37 -6.66 40.41
CA ILE A 423 39.13 -5.41 40.29
C ILE A 423 38.94 -4.53 41.53
N LEU A 424 37.71 -4.34 41.99
CA LEU A 424 37.42 -3.56 43.21
C LEU A 424 38.08 -4.18 44.46
N ALA A 425 38.22 -5.52 44.51
CA ALA A 425 38.94 -6.21 45.57
C ALA A 425 40.47 -6.05 45.46
N SER A 426 41.00 -6.09 44.24
CA SER A 426 42.44 -6.05 43.95
C SER A 426 43.03 -4.64 44.00
N TYR A 427 42.21 -3.62 43.75
CA TYR A 427 42.60 -2.22 43.75
C TYR A 427 41.78 -1.43 44.78
N PRO A 428 42.18 -1.42 46.07
CA PRO A 428 41.43 -0.77 47.15
C PRO A 428 41.27 0.75 47.01
N TRP A 429 41.98 1.36 46.06
CA TRP A 429 41.89 2.77 45.69
C TRP A 429 40.80 3.04 44.65
N ILE A 430 40.21 2.02 43.99
CA ILE A 430 39.03 2.19 43.12
C ILE A 430 37.77 2.11 43.99
N GLU A 431 36.88 3.08 43.81
CA GLU A 431 35.62 3.22 44.55
C GLU A 431 34.40 2.78 43.76
N ALA A 432 34.40 3.08 42.46
CA ALA A 432 33.36 2.67 41.54
C ALA A 432 33.98 2.41 40.16
N ILE A 433 33.35 1.52 39.41
CA ILE A 433 33.75 1.11 38.07
C ILE A 433 32.49 0.89 37.23
N TRP A 434 32.48 1.38 36.01
CA TRP A 434 31.32 1.29 35.13
C TRP A 434 31.68 1.30 33.65
N LEU A 435 30.74 0.84 32.84
CA LEU A 435 30.79 0.86 31.39
C LEU A 435 29.48 1.41 30.84
N ASN A 436 29.55 2.40 29.96
CA ASN A 436 28.41 3.01 29.27
C ASN A 436 28.41 2.67 27.77
N ARG A 437 27.24 2.58 27.17
CA ARG A 437 27.07 2.59 25.70
C ARG A 437 27.19 4.00 25.13
N MET A 438 27.25 4.11 23.80
CA MET A 438 27.28 5.39 23.08
C MET A 438 26.01 6.25 23.19
N ASP A 439 24.89 5.70 23.68
CA ASP A 439 23.70 6.48 24.06
C ASP A 439 23.69 6.91 25.54
N GLY A 440 24.79 6.65 26.26
CA GLY A 440 25.00 6.98 27.66
C GLY A 440 24.33 6.01 28.65
N THR A 441 23.62 4.98 28.19
CA THR A 441 23.04 3.95 29.07
C THR A 441 24.15 3.13 29.75
N PHE A 442 23.95 2.75 31.00
CA PHE A 442 24.91 1.91 31.74
C PHE A 442 24.77 0.45 31.31
N VAL A 443 25.87 -0.13 30.81
CA VAL A 443 25.99 -1.58 30.62
C VAL A 443 26.14 -2.26 31.97
N ILE A 444 26.98 -1.69 32.83
CA ILE A 444 27.17 -2.11 34.21
C ILE A 444 27.76 -0.95 35.02
N SER A 445 27.45 -0.93 36.32
CA SER A 445 28.08 -0.01 37.28
C SER A 445 28.13 -0.70 38.64
N LEU A 446 29.32 -0.74 39.24
CA LEU A 446 29.56 -1.24 40.58
C LEU A 446 30.24 -0.16 41.43
N PRO A 447 29.63 0.29 42.53
CA PRO A 447 28.24 0.03 42.96
C PRO A 447 27.21 0.55 41.94
N PRO A 448 25.91 0.18 42.04
CA PRO A 448 24.88 0.63 41.11
C PRO A 448 24.87 2.15 40.94
N ALA A 449 24.83 2.61 39.69
CA ALA A 449 24.89 4.04 39.37
C ALA A 449 23.75 4.81 40.03
N GLY A 450 24.08 5.95 40.64
CA GLY A 450 23.09 6.89 41.19
C GLY A 450 22.42 7.80 40.13
N ILE A 451 22.66 7.54 38.84
CA ILE A 451 22.12 8.28 37.70
C ILE A 451 21.66 7.30 36.61
N VAL A 452 20.62 7.66 35.87
CA VAL A 452 19.98 6.78 34.87
C VAL A 452 20.73 6.76 33.53
N ASN A 453 21.36 7.87 33.14
CA ASN A 453 22.11 7.99 31.88
C ASN A 453 23.32 8.94 32.05
N ALA A 454 24.44 8.59 31.43
CA ALA A 454 25.70 9.33 31.51
C ALA A 454 25.90 10.41 30.43
N CYS A 455 25.04 10.51 29.41
CA CYS A 455 25.28 11.35 28.22
C CYS A 455 25.46 12.85 28.51
N GLY A 456 24.86 13.35 29.60
CA GLY A 456 25.01 14.74 30.06
C GLY A 456 26.30 14.99 30.87
N ARG A 457 27.07 13.95 31.21
CA ARG A 457 28.27 14.10 32.05
C ARG A 457 29.50 14.48 31.22
N GLU A 458 30.26 15.46 31.70
CA GLU A 458 31.48 15.94 31.03
C GLU A 458 32.49 14.81 30.79
N TRP A 459 32.70 13.93 31.78
CA TRP A 459 33.59 12.77 31.63
C TRP A 459 33.15 11.81 30.53
N TRP A 460 31.83 11.66 30.32
CA TRP A 460 31.29 10.80 29.27
C TRP A 460 31.42 11.48 27.91
N GLN A 461 31.09 12.77 27.83
CA GLN A 461 31.17 13.53 26.58
C GLN A 461 32.60 13.62 26.04
N GLU A 462 33.59 13.75 26.92
CA GLU A 462 35.00 13.83 26.52
C GLU A 462 35.55 12.46 26.10
N ALA A 463 35.24 11.40 26.86
CA ALA A 463 35.61 10.03 26.50
C ALA A 463 34.92 9.51 25.24
N ALA A 464 33.64 9.85 25.02
CA ALA A 464 32.91 9.48 23.81
C ALA A 464 33.48 10.17 22.54
N LYS A 465 34.20 11.29 22.69
CA LYS A 465 34.95 11.96 21.61
C LYS A 465 36.36 11.39 21.41
N GLY A 466 36.72 10.32 22.13
CA GLY A 466 38.02 9.68 22.02
C GLY A 466 39.12 10.27 22.91
N ARG A 467 38.78 11.12 23.90
CA ARG A 467 39.75 11.74 24.81
C ARG A 467 39.70 11.14 26.20
N GLU A 468 40.86 10.93 26.81
CA GLU A 468 40.92 10.63 28.24
C GLU A 468 40.46 11.85 29.05
N TYR A 469 39.62 11.60 30.06
CA TYR A 469 39.14 12.64 30.95
C TYR A 469 39.50 12.30 32.39
N LEU A 470 40.02 13.32 33.09
CA LEU A 470 40.34 13.25 34.50
C LEU A 470 39.63 14.41 35.20
N SER A 471 38.66 14.10 36.07
CA SER A 471 37.87 15.12 36.74
C SER A 471 38.71 15.91 37.76
N PRO A 472 38.27 17.12 38.12
CA PRO A 472 38.61 17.73 39.40
C PRO A 472 38.23 16.80 40.57
N VAL A 473 38.80 17.06 41.75
CA VAL A 473 38.36 16.38 42.98
C VAL A 473 36.90 16.74 43.24
N TYR A 474 36.05 15.73 43.38
CA TYR A 474 34.65 15.90 43.70
C TYR A 474 34.21 14.80 44.66
N VAL A 475 32.98 14.88 45.15
CA VAL A 475 32.42 13.90 46.08
C VAL A 475 31.64 12.87 45.28
N SER A 476 32.05 11.61 45.34
CA SER A 476 31.33 10.55 44.64
C SER A 476 29.88 10.51 45.12
N ALA A 477 28.95 10.52 44.18
CA ALA A 477 27.54 10.30 44.48
C ALA A 477 27.26 8.89 45.01
N ILE A 478 28.19 7.96 44.80
CA ILE A 478 28.04 6.55 45.12
C ILE A 478 28.63 6.25 46.51
N THR A 479 29.90 6.65 46.73
CA THR A 479 30.63 6.31 47.96
C THR A 479 30.63 7.42 49.01
N ARG A 480 30.17 8.63 48.65
CA ARG A 480 30.12 9.82 49.52
C ARG A 480 31.49 10.26 50.03
N ARG A 481 32.54 9.98 49.25
CA ARG A 481 33.93 10.31 49.58
C ARG A 481 34.55 11.16 48.48
N PRO A 482 35.56 11.99 48.82
CA PRO A 482 36.36 12.68 47.82
C PRO A 482 37.02 11.66 46.87
N CYS A 483 36.70 11.79 45.59
CA CYS A 483 37.21 10.96 44.52
C CYS A 483 37.53 11.78 43.27
N ARG A 484 38.16 11.13 42.30
CA ARG A 484 38.32 11.64 40.93
C ARG A 484 37.79 10.60 39.96
N THR A 485 37.06 11.04 38.95
CA THR A 485 36.66 10.19 37.84
C THR A 485 37.77 10.19 36.81
N ILE A 486 38.16 9.00 36.40
CA ILE A 486 38.96 8.77 35.19
C ILE A 486 38.05 8.07 34.20
N ALA A 487 37.83 8.69 33.04
CA ALA A 487 37.04 8.12 31.95
C ALA A 487 37.89 7.99 30.70
N VAL A 488 37.78 6.84 30.04
CA VAL A 488 38.51 6.50 28.83
C VAL A 488 37.56 5.97 27.75
N PRO A 489 37.86 6.18 26.46
CA PRO A 489 37.07 5.60 25.38
C PRO A 489 37.13 4.07 25.45
N PHE A 490 35.97 3.41 25.38
CA PHE A 490 35.89 1.96 25.26
C PHE A 490 35.83 1.59 23.78
N MET A 491 36.82 0.82 23.32
CA MET A 491 37.06 0.55 21.90
C MET A 491 36.75 -0.92 21.57
N GLU A 492 35.96 -1.20 20.55
CA GLU A 492 35.85 -2.54 19.95
C GLU A 492 36.12 -2.40 18.45
N ASP A 493 36.97 -3.27 17.88
CA ASP A 493 37.35 -3.24 16.46
C ASP A 493 37.77 -1.84 15.94
N SER A 494 38.56 -1.11 16.74
CA SER A 494 39.01 0.26 16.45
C SER A 494 37.91 1.32 16.36
N LYS A 495 36.70 1.05 16.87
CA LYS A 495 35.60 2.01 17.01
C LYS A 495 35.26 2.23 18.48
N ILE A 496 34.94 3.48 18.84
CA ILE A 496 34.42 3.79 20.18
C ILE A 496 33.00 3.21 20.27
N THR A 497 32.81 2.18 21.09
CA THR A 497 31.51 1.54 21.34
C THR A 497 30.93 1.91 22.70
N GLY A 498 31.70 2.59 23.53
CA GLY A 498 31.25 3.06 24.83
C GLY A 498 32.26 3.95 25.55
N VAL A 499 31.99 4.17 26.83
CA VAL A 499 32.89 4.87 27.76
C VAL A 499 33.09 4.01 28.98
N PHE A 500 34.35 3.73 29.31
CA PHE A 500 34.73 3.06 30.55
C PHE A 500 35.17 4.11 31.57
N GLY A 501 34.69 3.99 32.81
CA GLY A 501 34.98 4.97 33.84
C GLY A 501 35.21 4.33 35.20
N VAL A 502 36.07 4.96 35.99
CA VAL A 502 36.30 4.62 37.40
C VAL A 502 36.35 5.86 38.28
N ASP A 503 35.86 5.73 39.51
CA ASP A 503 36.10 6.70 40.58
C ASP A 503 37.28 6.22 41.44
N VAL A 504 38.27 7.08 41.63
CA VAL A 504 39.50 6.79 42.38
C VAL A 504 39.55 7.59 43.69
N ARG A 505 39.90 6.92 44.79
CA ARG A 505 40.13 7.50 46.12
C ARG A 505 41.32 8.44 46.12
N ILE A 506 41.21 9.51 46.90
CA ILE A 506 42.27 10.52 47.06
C ILE A 506 43.16 10.25 48.29
N ASP A 507 42.83 9.27 49.12
CA ASP A 507 43.52 9.04 50.41
C ASP A 507 44.91 8.37 50.24
N LYS A 508 45.92 8.94 50.93
CA LYS A 508 47.36 8.69 50.69
C LYS A 508 47.88 7.32 51.14
N ASP A 509 47.20 6.65 52.06
CA ASP A 509 47.74 5.43 52.69
C ASP A 509 47.50 4.13 51.90
N LYS A 510 46.81 4.21 50.75
CA LYS A 510 46.41 3.02 49.95
C LYS A 510 46.74 3.11 48.46
N GLN A 511 47.49 4.13 48.03
CA GLN A 511 47.91 4.31 46.63
C GLN A 511 49.33 3.76 46.34
N LYS A 512 49.81 2.79 47.12
CA LYS A 512 51.08 2.08 46.87
C LYS A 512 50.85 0.65 46.45
#